data_AF-A0AAQ3SGI8-F1
#
_entry.id   AF-A0AAQ3SGI8-F1
#
_cell.length_a   1.000
_cell.length_b   1.000
_cell.length_c   1.000
_cell.angle_alpha   90.00
_cell.angle_beta   90.00
_cell.angle_gamma   90.00
#
_symmetry.space_group_name_H-M   'P 1'
#
loop_
_entity.id
_entity.type
_entity.pdbx_description
1 polymer ?
#
loop_
_entity_poly.entity_id
_entity_poly.type
_entity_poly.pdbx_seq_one_letter_code
_entity_poly.pdbx_strand_id
1 'polypeptide(L)'
;MAAAETFFEIARAIMNAVDAARSNADECRKLSEEVRRVRAILWELEEKGAVIENNRNSSVSRALSDLKRALRDAREVVRECQKQDQNNILLDRVVALAMASQRSNQLRQAKQNISDKMRLASFAINMLGQQVA
;
A
#
# COMPACT_ATOMS: atom_id res chain seq x y z
N MET A 1 20.61 14.32 -1.24
CA MET A 1 19.28 13.96 -1.77
C MET A 1 19.02 12.50 -1.41
N ALA A 2 17.96 12.20 -0.66
CA ALA A 2 17.60 10.81 -0.39
C ALA A 2 17.14 10.15 -1.69
N ALA A 3 17.62 8.93 -1.98
CA ALA A 3 17.12 8.16 -3.11
C ALA A 3 15.60 7.99 -2.97
N ALA A 4 14.85 8.17 -4.07
CA ALA A 4 13.41 8.01 -4.04
C ALA A 4 13.07 6.54 -3.82
N GLU A 5 12.58 6.20 -2.61
CA GLU A 5 12.23 4.83 -2.21
C GLU A 5 11.39 4.13 -3.28
N THR A 6 11.73 2.91 -3.69
CA THR A 6 11.07 2.15 -4.77
C THR A 6 9.74 1.50 -4.32
N PHE A 7 8.91 1.05 -5.26
CA PHE A 7 7.71 0.28 -4.93
C PHE A 7 8.03 -0.99 -4.13
N PHE A 8 9.11 -1.69 -4.49
CA PHE A 8 9.52 -2.92 -3.83
C PHE A 8 10.01 -2.68 -2.41
N GLU A 9 10.72 -1.58 -2.16
CA GLU A 9 11.15 -1.18 -0.82
C GLU A 9 9.95 -0.89 0.08
N ILE A 10 8.98 -0.11 -0.41
CA ILE A 10 7.75 0.18 0.35
C ILE A 10 6.97 -1.10 0.63
N ALA A 11 6.77 -1.95 -0.38
CA ALA A 11 6.06 -3.22 -0.23
C ALA A 11 6.76 -4.16 0.77
N ARG A 12 8.10 -4.22 0.76
CA ARG A 12 8.89 -4.97 1.74
C ARG A 12 8.70 -4.44 3.15
N ALA A 13 8.75 -3.13 3.33
CA ALA A 13 8.54 -2.50 4.63
C ALA A 13 7.14 -2.80 5.19
N ILE A 14 6.11 -2.81 4.35
CA ILE A 14 4.74 -3.17 4.75
C ILE A 14 4.68 -4.63 5.22
N MET A 15 5.23 -5.58 4.45
CA MET A 15 5.21 -7.00 4.85
C MET A 15 5.91 -7.22 6.19
N ASN A 16 7.11 -6.66 6.36
CA ASN A 16 7.84 -6.74 7.63
C ASN A 16 7.03 -6.16 8.79
N ALA A 17 6.27 -5.09 8.54
CA ALA A 17 5.45 -4.48 9.55
C ALA A 17 4.21 -5.32 9.90
N VAL A 18 3.62 -6.01 8.92
CA VAL A 18 2.52 -6.97 9.14
C VAL A 18 2.99 -8.21 9.90
N ASP A 19 4.17 -8.74 9.60
CA ASP A 19 4.72 -9.91 10.30
C ASP A 19 4.97 -9.62 11.80
N ALA A 20 5.22 -8.36 12.13
CA ALA A 20 5.40 -7.88 13.50
C ALA A 20 4.11 -7.32 14.14
N ALA A 21 2.94 -7.50 13.51
CA ALA A 21 1.67 -6.98 14.01
C ALA A 21 1.27 -7.62 15.35
N ARG A 22 0.90 -6.78 16.32
CA ARG A 22 0.43 -7.15 17.66
C ARG A 22 -1.05 -6.86 17.88
N SER A 23 -1.64 -5.99 17.05
CA SER A 23 -3.08 -5.68 17.03
C SER A 23 -3.62 -5.70 15.59
N ASN A 24 -4.93 -5.92 15.43
CA ASN A 24 -5.61 -5.97 14.13
C ASN A 24 -4.91 -6.87 13.08
N ALA A 25 -4.36 -8.01 13.53
CA ALA A 25 -3.49 -8.86 12.71
C ALA A 25 -4.18 -9.35 11.43
N ASP A 26 -5.47 -9.69 11.49
CA ASP A 26 -6.22 -10.15 10.33
C ASP A 26 -6.44 -9.06 9.28
N GLU A 27 -6.77 -7.84 9.69
CA GLU A 27 -6.85 -6.70 8.76
C GLU A 27 -5.49 -6.32 8.19
N CYS A 28 -4.45 -6.31 9.02
CA CYS A 28 -3.08 -6.06 8.57
C CYS A 28 -2.63 -7.15 7.56
N ARG A 29 -2.98 -8.42 7.77
CA ARG A 29 -2.74 -9.51 6.81
C ARG A 29 -3.51 -9.31 5.50
N LYS A 30 -4.79 -8.97 5.55
CA LYS A 30 -5.60 -8.69 4.35
C LYS A 30 -5.07 -7.53 3.51
N LEU A 31 -4.47 -6.53 4.16
CA LEU A 31 -3.78 -5.43 3.48
C LEU A 31 -2.47 -5.91 2.82
N SER A 32 -1.69 -6.75 3.51
CA SER A 32 -0.45 -7.31 2.94
C SER A 32 -0.68 -8.15 1.68
N GLU A 33 -1.78 -8.90 1.62
CA GLU A 33 -2.15 -9.67 0.43
C GLU A 33 -2.40 -8.78 -0.78
N GLU A 34 -3.05 -7.63 -0.57
CA GLU A 34 -3.27 -6.65 -1.63
C GLU A 34 -1.95 -6.03 -2.09
N VAL A 35 -1.07 -5.66 -1.16
CA VAL A 35 0.26 -5.14 -1.48
C VAL A 35 1.11 -6.18 -2.24
N ARG A 36 1.01 -7.47 -1.88
CA ARG A 36 1.69 -8.55 -2.59
C ARG A 36 1.20 -8.68 -4.03
N ARG A 37 -0.12 -8.58 -4.26
CA ARG A 37 -0.70 -8.58 -5.61
C ARG A 37 -0.19 -7.41 -6.45
N VAL A 38 -0.24 -6.20 -5.90
CA VAL A 38 0.25 -4.98 -6.56
C VAL A 38 1.74 -5.12 -6.92
N ARG A 39 2.56 -5.62 -5.99
CA ARG A 39 4.00 -5.83 -6.23
C ARG A 39 4.26 -6.80 -7.38
N ALA A 40 3.51 -7.90 -7.47
CA ALA A 40 3.66 -8.87 -8.55
C ALA A 40 3.36 -8.25 -9.92
N ILE A 41 2.28 -7.46 -10.00
CA ILE A 41 1.91 -6.78 -11.25
C ILE A 41 2.98 -5.75 -11.64
N LEU A 42 3.48 -4.95 -10.68
CA LEU A 42 4.55 -3.98 -10.95
C LEU A 42 5.85 -4.67 -11.41
N TRP A 43 6.19 -5.82 -10.83
CA TRP A 43 7.32 -6.63 -11.28
C TRP A 43 7.17 -7.06 -12.75
N GLU A 44 6.02 -7.64 -13.11
CA GLU A 44 5.76 -8.06 -14.49
C GLU A 44 5.82 -6.89 -15.49
N LEU A 45 5.42 -5.68 -15.06
CA LEU A 45 5.49 -4.48 -15.88
C LEU A 45 6.93 -4.01 -16.12
N GLU A 46 7.76 -4.00 -15.07
CA GLU A 46 9.19 -3.70 -15.21
C GLU A 46 9.89 -4.73 -16.11
N GLU A 47 9.62 -6.02 -15.91
CA GLU A 47 10.21 -7.11 -16.70
C GLU A 47 9.87 -7.01 -18.19
N LYS A 48 8.65 -6.57 -18.52
CA LYS A 48 8.20 -6.36 -19.90
C LYS A 48 8.77 -5.09 -20.56
N GLY A 49 9.68 -4.38 -19.89
CA GLY A 49 10.27 -3.14 -20.40
C GLY A 49 9.26 -2.00 -20.50
N ALA A 50 8.10 -2.11 -19.85
CA ALA A 50 7.18 -0.99 -19.72
C ALA A 50 7.90 0.06 -18.88
N VAL A 51 8.19 1.19 -19.50
CA VAL A 51 8.98 2.25 -18.90
C VAL A 51 8.12 2.95 -17.83
N ILE A 52 8.11 2.41 -16.61
CA ILE A 52 7.38 2.92 -15.44
C ILE A 52 7.91 4.30 -15.03
N GLU A 53 9.20 4.58 -15.25
CA GLU A 53 9.85 5.80 -14.75
C GLU A 53 10.34 6.82 -15.81
N ASN A 54 10.59 6.45 -17.08
CA ASN A 54 11.20 7.42 -18.03
C ASN A 54 10.22 8.39 -18.69
N ASN A 55 8.90 8.29 -18.43
CA ASN A 55 7.93 9.21 -19.02
C ASN A 55 7.22 10.03 -17.94
N ARG A 56 8.00 10.90 -17.28
CA ARG A 56 7.62 11.70 -16.10
C ARG A 56 6.32 12.51 -16.25
N ASN A 57 5.90 12.81 -17.49
CA ASN A 57 4.69 13.58 -17.80
C ASN A 57 3.51 12.74 -18.35
N SER A 58 3.61 11.42 -18.37
CA SER A 58 2.52 10.56 -18.83
C SER A 58 1.43 10.37 -17.75
N SER A 59 0.20 10.09 -18.19
CA SER A 59 -0.90 9.65 -17.31
C SER A 59 -0.52 8.41 -16.51
N VAL A 60 0.31 7.53 -17.07
CA VAL A 60 0.87 6.34 -16.41
C VAL A 60 1.81 6.71 -15.26
N SER A 61 2.77 7.61 -15.49
CA SER A 61 3.67 8.10 -14.43
C SER A 61 2.90 8.74 -13.26
N ARG A 62 1.84 9.51 -13.56
CA ARG A 62 0.96 10.08 -12.52
C ARG A 62 0.21 9.00 -11.74
N ALA A 63 -0.40 8.03 -12.43
CA ALA A 63 -1.13 6.95 -11.77
C ALA A 63 -0.22 6.07 -10.88
N LEU A 64 1.01 5.80 -11.35
CA LEU A 64 2.02 5.10 -10.57
C LEU A 64 2.48 5.92 -9.36
N SER A 65 2.69 7.23 -9.53
CA SER A 65 3.04 8.13 -8.42
C SER A 65 1.95 8.16 -7.34
N ASP A 66 0.68 8.18 -7.74
CA ASP A 66 -0.47 8.09 -6.83
C ASP A 66 -0.51 6.74 -6.10
N LEU A 67 -0.27 5.64 -6.80
CA LEU A 67 -0.18 4.30 -6.20
C LEU A 67 0.96 4.23 -5.19
N LYS A 68 2.12 4.81 -5.53
CA LYS A 68 3.30 4.87 -4.64
C LYS A 68 3.00 5.65 -3.37
N ARG A 69 2.25 6.75 -3.47
CA ARG A 69 1.77 7.52 -2.31
C ARG A 69 0.81 6.68 -1.46
N ALA A 70 -0.17 6.02 -2.08
CA ALA A 70 -1.11 5.14 -1.36
C ALA A 70 -0.41 4.01 -0.60
N LEU A 71 0.65 3.42 -1.17
CA LEU A 71 1.47 2.41 -0.49
C LEU A 71 2.24 3.00 0.71
N ARG A 72 2.77 4.23 0.59
CA ARG A 72 3.42 4.90 1.72
C ARG A 72 2.43 5.18 2.85
N ASP A 73 1.24 5.66 2.53
CA ASP A 73 0.20 5.93 3.52
C ASP A 73 -0.22 4.62 4.22
N ALA A 74 -0.39 3.53 3.45
CA ALA A 74 -0.69 2.21 3.99
C ALA A 74 0.41 1.69 4.93
N ARG A 75 1.69 1.96 4.62
CA ARG A 75 2.80 1.61 5.52
C ARG A 75 2.68 2.28 6.88
N GLU A 76 2.31 3.57 6.92
CA GLU A 76 2.12 4.26 8.19
C GLU A 76 0.96 3.67 8.99
N VAL A 77 -0.15 3.31 8.34
CA VAL A 77 -1.28 2.62 9.01
C VAL A 77 -0.86 1.25 9.56
N VAL A 78 -0.05 0.48 8.83
CA VAL A 78 0.43 -0.84 9.28
C VAL A 78 1.41 -0.74 10.43
N ARG A 79 2.26 0.30 10.47
CA ARG A 79 3.16 0.53 11.61
C ARG A 79 2.42 0.65 12.93
N GLU A 80 1.20 1.18 12.90
CA GLU A 80 0.35 1.22 14.09
C GLU A 80 -0.02 -0.20 14.55
N CYS A 81 -0.24 -1.19 13.66
CA CYS A 81 -0.47 -2.59 14.06
C CYS A 81 0.69 -3.18 14.88
N GLN A 82 1.92 -2.68 14.73
CA GLN A 82 3.09 -3.15 15.47
C GLN A 82 3.17 -2.60 16.89
N LYS A 83 2.55 -1.45 17.14
CA LYS A 83 2.54 -0.85 18.48
C LYS A 83 1.81 -1.81 19.40
N GLN A 84 2.55 -2.31 20.39
CA GLN A 84 1.97 -2.96 21.55
C GLN A 84 0.99 -1.94 22.16
N ASP A 85 -0.16 -2.38 22.66
CA ASP A 85 -1.03 -1.52 23.45
C ASP A 85 -0.33 -1.19 24.79
N GLN A 86 0.80 -0.47 24.74
CA GLN A 86 1.54 0.02 25.90
C GLN A 86 0.77 1.14 26.62
N ASN A 87 -0.29 1.64 25.99
CA ASN A 87 -1.27 2.51 26.61
C ASN A 87 -2.27 1.77 27.53
N ASN A 88 -2.22 0.43 27.61
CA ASN A 88 -3.31 -0.37 28.19
C ASN A 88 -3.10 -0.85 29.64
N ILE A 89 -2.35 -0.11 30.46
CA ILE A 89 -2.45 -0.33 31.91
C ILE A 89 -3.53 0.57 32.53
N LEU A 90 -3.95 1.65 31.86
CA LEU A 90 -4.93 2.62 32.39
C LEU A 90 -6.12 2.97 31.47
N LEU A 91 -6.17 2.44 30.24
CA LEU A 91 -7.23 2.78 29.28
C LEU A 91 -8.46 1.89 29.47
N ASP A 92 -9.62 2.54 29.57
CA ASP A 92 -10.91 1.87 29.63
C ASP A 92 -11.12 0.96 28.41
N ARG A 93 -11.75 -0.20 28.65
CA ARG A 93 -11.93 -1.26 27.65
C ARG A 93 -12.75 -0.78 26.45
N VAL A 94 -13.67 0.16 26.64
CA VAL A 94 -14.48 0.76 25.55
C VAL A 94 -13.59 1.60 24.64
N VAL A 95 -12.69 2.40 25.22
CA VAL A 95 -11.76 3.24 24.45
C VAL A 95 -10.77 2.38 23.66
N ALA A 96 -10.26 1.30 24.26
CA ALA A 96 -9.41 0.34 23.56
C ALA A 96 -10.13 -0.30 22.34
N LEU A 97 -11.38 -0.72 22.50
CA LEU A 97 -12.20 -1.26 21.40
C LEU A 97 -12.51 -0.21 20.32
N ALA A 98 -12.79 1.03 20.71
CA ALA A 98 -13.03 2.12 19.77
C ALA A 98 -11.78 2.40 18.91
N MET A 99 -10.60 2.43 19.53
CA MET A 99 -9.32 2.58 18.82
C MET A 99 -9.03 1.41 17.87
N ALA A 100 -9.30 0.18 18.30
CA ALA A 100 -9.14 -1.00 17.46
C ALA A 100 -10.11 -1.01 16.26
N SER A 101 -11.35 -0.54 16.46
CA SER A 101 -12.36 -0.40 15.40
C SER A 101 -11.98 0.70 14.40
N GLN A 102 -11.57 1.88 14.88
CA GLN A 102 -11.07 2.96 14.04
C GLN A 102 -9.89 2.50 13.18
N ARG A 103 -8.97 1.73 13.76
CA ARG A 103 -7.82 1.16 13.04
C ARG A 103 -8.22 0.13 11.99
N SER A 104 -9.17 -0.76 12.31
CA SER A 104 -9.75 -1.68 11.32
C SER A 104 -10.34 -0.92 10.13
N ASN A 105 -11.04 0.19 10.37
CA ASN A 105 -11.57 1.04 9.30
C ASN A 105 -10.45 1.70 8.46
N GLN A 106 -9.40 2.22 9.10
CA GLN A 106 -8.25 2.79 8.39
C GLN A 106 -7.54 1.76 7.51
N LEU A 107 -7.36 0.53 7.99
CA LEU A 107 -6.77 -0.57 7.22
C LEU A 107 -7.64 -0.94 6.01
N ARG A 108 -8.97 -0.99 6.19
CA ARG A 108 -9.92 -1.23 5.09
C ARG A 108 -9.88 -0.12 4.05
N GLN A 109 -9.82 1.14 4.48
CA GLN A 109 -9.70 2.30 3.59
C GLN A 109 -8.36 2.29 2.85
N ALA A 110 -7.25 1.97 3.52
CA ALA A 110 -5.94 1.85 2.88
C ALA A 110 -5.95 0.76 1.80
N LYS A 111 -6.56 -0.40 2.08
CA LYS A 111 -6.73 -1.48 1.09
C LYS A 111 -7.55 -1.00 -0.12
N GLN A 112 -8.67 -0.32 0.12
CA GLN A 112 -9.52 0.21 -0.96
C GLN A 112 -8.77 1.23 -1.81
N ASN A 113 -8.09 2.20 -1.18
CA ASN A 113 -7.31 3.22 -1.87
C ASN A 113 -6.21 2.61 -2.74
N ILE A 114 -5.47 1.61 -2.23
CA ILE A 114 -4.48 0.86 -3.04
C ILE A 114 -5.15 0.22 -4.25
N SER A 115 -6.27 -0.48 -4.06
CA SER A 115 -6.96 -1.18 -5.16
C SER A 115 -7.46 -0.21 -6.22
N ASP A 116 -8.03 0.93 -5.81
CA ASP A 116 -8.53 1.96 -6.71
C ASP A 116 -7.39 2.62 -7.51
N LYS A 117 -6.27 2.94 -6.86
CA LYS A 117 -5.08 3.44 -7.56
C LYS A 117 -4.46 2.40 -8.49
N MET A 118 -4.47 1.12 -8.12
CA MET A 118 -3.99 0.05 -8.98
C MET A 118 -4.85 -0.13 -10.23
N ARG A 119 -6.19 -0.02 -10.11
CA ARG A 119 -7.10 -0.04 -11.26
C ARG A 119 -6.81 1.10 -12.23
N LEU A 120 -6.60 2.32 -11.71
CA LEU A 120 -6.25 3.48 -12.54
C LEU A 120 -4.90 3.29 -13.24
N ALA A 121 -3.89 2.76 -12.54
CA ALA A 121 -2.59 2.46 -13.13
C ALA A 121 -2.72 1.41 -14.24
N SER A 122 -3.44 0.31 -13.99
CA SER A 122 -3.69 -0.75 -14.97
C SER A 122 -4.41 -0.23 -16.22
N PHE A 123 -5.42 0.62 -16.02
CA PHE A 123 -6.14 1.26 -17.13
C PHE A 123 -5.22 2.15 -17.97
N ALA A 124 -4.41 3.01 -17.32
CA ALA A 124 -3.47 3.88 -18.01
C ALA A 124 -2.41 3.09 -18.81
N ILE A 125 -1.91 1.99 -18.24
CA ILE A 125 -0.96 1.08 -18.91
C ILE A 125 -1.59 0.42 -20.14
N ASN A 126 -2.81 -0.09 -20.02
CA ASN A 126 -3.52 -0.73 -21.13
C ASN A 126 -3.81 0.26 -22.27
N MET A 127 -4.10 1.53 -21.97
CA MET A 127 -4.28 2.56 -23.00
C MET A 127 -3.00 2.82 -23.81
N LEU A 128 -1.81 2.74 -23.21
CA LEU A 128 -0.55 2.84 -23.96
C LEU A 128 -0.38 1.68 -24.95
N GLY A 129 -0.85 0.48 -24.60
CA GLY A 129 -0.80 -0.70 -25.47
C GLY A 129 -1.74 -0.61 -26.69
N GLN A 130 -2.81 0.19 -26.63
CA GLN A 130 -3.74 0.38 -27.75
C GLN A 130 -3.36 1.51 -28.72
N GLN A 131 -2.35 2.34 -28.40
CA GLN A 131 -1.88 3.41 -29.30
C GLN A 131 -0.76 2.96 -30.26
N VAL A 132 -0.32 1.70 -30.18
CA VAL A 132 0.78 1.15 -30.99
C VAL A 132 0.32 -0.03 -31.87
N ALA A 133 -0.99 -0.16 -32.09
CA ALA A 133 -1.59 -1.14 -33.00
C ALA A 133 -2.24 -0.45 -34.20
#